data_AF-A0A0E3PM39-F1
#
_entry.id   AF-A0A0E3PM39-F1
#
_cell.length_a   1.000
_cell.length_b   1.000
_cell.length_c   1.000
_cell.angle_alpha   90.00
_cell.angle_beta   90.00
_cell.angle_gamma   90.00
#
_symmetry.space_group_name_H-M   'P 1'
#
loop_
_entity.id
_entity.type
_entity.pdbx_description
1 polymer ?
#
loop_
_entity_poly.entity_id
_entity_poly.type
_entity_poly.pdbx_seq_one_letter_code
_entity_poly.pdbx_strand_id
1 'polypeptide(L)'
;MKKNQNKLKRLKIQDKEVNLESAFKAFQESLKIRTFEEYPFNCADSKNYLGLAYIELSKIRDKKINLENAFDAFQEALKIRTFENYPIKYAEIQYHLGIAYVEIAEVQDEKLNLTNAINSFNNALKIYTSNCYPVKYDMIQNELERINHDFNG
;
A
#
# COMPACT_ATOMS: atom_id res chain seq x y z
N MET A 1 -34.95 1.76 -8.84
CA MET A 1 -33.82 0.92 -8.36
C MET A 1 -32.48 1.67 -8.29
N LYS A 2 -32.04 2.42 -9.32
CA LYS A 2 -30.74 3.16 -9.33
C LYS A 2 -30.53 4.17 -8.18
N LYS A 3 -31.59 4.86 -7.73
CA LYS A 3 -31.51 5.88 -6.64
C LYS A 3 -31.14 5.27 -5.27
N ASN A 4 -31.58 4.04 -4.97
CA ASN A 4 -31.24 3.33 -3.73
C ASN A 4 -29.83 2.72 -3.78
N GLN A 5 -29.39 2.24 -4.94
CA GLN A 5 -28.02 1.74 -5.12
C GLN A 5 -26.98 2.86 -4.93
N ASN A 6 -27.25 4.07 -5.43
CA ASN A 6 -26.38 5.23 -5.22
C ASN A 6 -26.33 5.69 -3.75
N LYS A 7 -27.46 5.64 -3.04
CA LYS A 7 -27.51 5.94 -1.60
C LYS A 7 -26.74 4.91 -0.77
N LEU A 8 -26.89 3.62 -1.07
CA LEU A 8 -26.17 2.54 -0.41
C LEU A 8 -24.66 2.60 -0.70
N LYS A 9 -24.26 2.92 -1.94
CA LYS A 9 -22.85 3.12 -2.31
C LYS A 9 -22.23 4.29 -1.54
N ARG A 10 -22.95 5.41 -1.40
CA ARG A 10 -22.51 6.57 -0.60
C ARG A 10 -22.35 6.23 0.87
N LEU A 11 -23.32 5.53 1.48
CA LEU A 11 -23.23 5.08 2.87
C LEU A 11 -22.02 4.16 3.10
N LYS A 12 -21.79 3.19 2.20
CA LYS A 12 -20.61 2.31 2.28
C LYS A 12 -19.28 3.05 2.16
N ILE A 13 -19.22 4.09 1.31
CA ILE A 13 -18.01 4.93 1.19
C ILE A 13 -17.80 5.73 2.48
N GLN A 14 -18.88 6.30 3.03
CA GLN A 14 -18.83 7.07 4.28
C GLN A 14 -18.40 6.20 5.47
N ASP A 15 -18.94 4.99 5.60
CA ASP A 15 -18.53 4.05 6.65
C ASP A 15 -17.05 3.64 6.50
N LYS A 16 -16.58 3.45 5.26
CA LYS A 16 -15.17 3.14 4.99
C LYS A 16 -14.25 4.30 5.37
N GLU A 17 -14.64 5.53 5.04
CA GLU A 17 -13.89 6.74 5.38
C GLU A 17 -13.80 6.94 6.91
N VAL A 18 -14.91 6.75 7.64
CA VAL A 18 -14.93 6.83 9.11
C VAL A 18 -14.06 5.75 9.76
N ASN A 19 -14.06 4.54 9.19
CA ASN A 19 -13.21 3.44 9.67
C ASN A 19 -11.72 3.73 9.43
N LEU A 20 -11.37 4.36 8.30
CA LEU A 20 -10.00 4.79 8.01
C LEU A 20 -9.55 5.90 8.96
N GLU A 21 -10.39 6.91 9.23
CA GLU A 21 -10.09 7.97 10.20
C GLU A 21 -9.87 7.42 11.62
N SER A 22 -10.66 6.42 12.00
CA SER A 22 -10.49 5.71 13.28
C SER A 22 -9.17 4.94 13.34
N ALA A 23 -8.77 4.28 12.25
CA ALA A 23 -7.49 3.60 12.14
C ALA A 23 -6.32 4.60 12.21
N PHE A 24 -6.41 5.75 11.50
CA PHE A 24 -5.42 6.83 11.58
C PHE A 24 -5.21 7.31 13.01
N LYS A 25 -6.31 7.58 13.73
CA LYS A 25 -6.24 8.02 15.13
C LYS A 25 -5.61 6.96 16.02
N ALA A 26 -5.98 5.70 15.86
CA ALA A 26 -5.41 4.60 16.64
C ALA A 26 -3.89 4.44 16.41
N PHE A 27 -3.44 4.53 15.16
CA PHE A 27 -2.02 4.44 14.84
C PHE A 27 -1.23 5.66 15.31
N GLN A 28 -1.80 6.87 15.18
CA GLN A 28 -1.18 8.09 15.70
C GLN A 28 -1.06 8.08 17.23
N GLU A 29 -2.10 7.66 17.96
CA GLU A 29 -2.03 7.51 19.41
C GLU A 29 -1.04 6.42 19.84
N SER A 30 -1.00 5.30 19.12
CA SER A 30 0.02 4.26 19.37
C SER A 30 1.43 4.81 19.20
N LEU A 31 1.69 5.65 18.20
CA LEU A 31 2.99 6.28 17.94
C LEU A 31 3.37 7.37 18.96
N LYS A 32 2.41 7.90 19.75
CA LYS A 32 2.70 8.82 20.87
C LYS A 32 3.22 8.09 22.11
N ILE A 33 2.76 6.87 22.34
CA ILE A 33 3.13 6.05 23.50
C ILE A 33 4.35 5.18 23.18
N ARG A 34 4.46 4.74 21.93
CA ARG A 34 5.55 3.88 21.45
C ARG A 34 6.46 4.70 20.55
N THR A 35 7.61 5.10 21.08
CA THR A 35 8.63 5.76 20.27
C THR A 35 9.41 4.75 19.45
N PHE A 36 10.07 5.21 18.38
CA PHE A 36 10.92 4.37 17.55
C PHE A 36 12.12 3.79 18.32
N GLU A 37 12.56 4.48 19.39
CA GLU A 37 13.65 4.04 20.25
C GLU A 37 13.25 2.87 21.16
N GLU A 38 12.01 2.86 21.66
CA GLU A 38 11.55 1.84 22.60
C GLU A 38 10.88 0.64 21.93
N TYR A 39 10.14 0.86 20.83
CA TYR A 39 9.36 -0.19 20.16
C TYR A 39 9.43 -0.12 18.62
N PRO A 40 10.64 -0.22 18.04
CA PRO A 40 10.86 -0.01 16.60
C PRO A 40 9.98 -0.92 15.72
N PHE A 41 9.74 -2.15 16.13
CA PHE A 41 8.94 -3.12 15.38
C PHE A 41 7.45 -2.75 15.35
N ASN A 42 6.88 -2.33 16.47
CA ASN A 42 5.48 -1.90 16.52
C ASN A 42 5.26 -0.60 15.76
N CYS A 43 6.23 0.30 15.79
CA CYS A 43 6.21 1.52 15.00
C CYS A 43 6.23 1.20 13.50
N ALA A 44 7.09 0.27 13.07
CA ALA A 44 7.15 -0.16 11.67
C ALA A 44 5.85 -0.83 11.20
N ASP A 45 5.22 -1.66 12.04
CA ASP A 45 3.94 -2.28 11.70
C ASP A 45 2.83 -1.22 11.61
N SER A 46 2.80 -0.26 12.54
CA SER A 46 1.85 0.86 12.52
C SER A 46 2.02 1.71 11.25
N LYS A 47 3.26 1.97 10.84
CA LYS A 47 3.58 2.69 9.61
C LYS A 47 3.16 1.92 8.35
N ASN A 48 3.35 0.59 8.30
CA ASN A 48 2.82 -0.24 7.22
C ASN A 48 1.29 -0.13 7.11
N TYR A 49 0.57 -0.25 8.23
CA TYR A 49 -0.90 -0.11 8.21
C TYR A 49 -1.38 1.30 7.86
N LEU A 50 -0.64 2.34 8.27
CA LEU A 50 -0.92 3.71 7.83
C LEU A 50 -0.78 3.84 6.31
N GLY A 51 0.27 3.26 5.71
CA GLY A 51 0.44 3.26 4.25
C GLY A 51 -0.74 2.60 3.53
N LEU A 52 -1.21 1.46 4.03
CA LEU A 52 -2.40 0.79 3.51
C LEU A 52 -3.67 1.65 3.63
N ALA A 53 -3.87 2.29 4.77
CA ALA A 53 -5.02 3.16 4.99
C ALA A 53 -5.02 4.34 4.00
N TYR A 54 -3.84 4.91 3.73
CA TYR A 54 -3.68 5.98 2.75
C TYR A 54 -3.95 5.52 1.30
N ILE A 55 -3.52 4.31 0.90
CA ILE A 55 -3.91 3.73 -0.40
C ILE A 55 -5.43 3.62 -0.51
N GLU A 56 -6.11 3.18 0.54
CA GLU A 56 -7.57 3.04 0.49
C GLU A 56 -8.29 4.39 0.50
N LEU A 57 -7.73 5.40 1.15
CA LEU A 57 -8.26 6.77 1.14
C LEU A 57 -8.04 7.45 -0.21
N SER A 58 -6.94 7.16 -0.91
CA SER A 58 -6.64 7.74 -2.23
C SER A 58 -7.69 7.38 -3.29
N LYS A 59 -8.34 6.21 -3.13
CA LYS A 59 -9.47 5.75 -3.95
C LYS A 59 -10.77 6.50 -3.66
N ILE A 60 -10.82 7.30 -2.59
CA ILE A 60 -11.99 8.06 -2.13
C ILE A 60 -11.79 9.57 -2.40
N ARG A 61 -10.65 10.13 -1.98
CA ARG A 61 -10.32 11.56 -2.10
C ARG A 61 -8.82 11.80 -2.16
N ASP A 62 -8.43 12.99 -2.61
CA ASP A 62 -7.06 13.52 -2.55
C ASP A 62 -5.99 12.51 -3.00
N LYS A 63 -6.25 11.84 -4.15
CA LYS A 63 -5.51 10.64 -4.61
C LYS A 63 -4.00 10.80 -4.48
N LYS A 64 -3.44 11.86 -5.06
CA LYS A 64 -2.01 12.15 -5.05
C LYS A 64 -1.46 12.31 -3.63
N ILE A 65 -2.04 13.21 -2.83
CA ILE A 65 -1.56 13.52 -1.47
C ILE A 65 -1.60 12.28 -0.58
N ASN A 66 -2.66 11.49 -0.68
CA ASN A 66 -2.77 10.25 0.08
C ASN A 66 -1.73 9.22 -0.36
N LEU A 67 -1.45 9.08 -1.66
CA LEU A 67 -0.39 8.18 -2.13
C LEU A 67 1.00 8.64 -1.72
N GLU A 68 1.28 9.95 -1.72
CA GLU A 68 2.53 10.52 -1.16
C GLU A 68 2.69 10.15 0.33
N ASN A 69 1.64 10.33 1.14
CA ASN A 69 1.65 9.92 2.54
C ASN A 69 1.83 8.39 2.71
N ALA A 70 1.30 7.59 1.79
CA ALA A 70 1.50 6.14 1.81
C ALA A 70 2.98 5.78 1.58
N PHE A 71 3.63 6.44 0.62
CA PHE A 71 5.06 6.23 0.35
C PHE A 71 5.92 6.56 1.57
N ASP A 72 5.69 7.71 2.21
CA ASP A 72 6.41 8.10 3.42
C ASP A 72 6.24 7.05 4.54
N ALA A 73 5.01 6.58 4.74
CA ALA A 73 4.73 5.57 5.76
C ALA A 73 5.45 4.24 5.47
N PHE A 74 5.43 3.76 4.22
CA PHE A 74 6.14 2.54 3.85
C PHE A 74 7.67 2.69 3.92
N GLN A 75 8.22 3.84 3.54
CA GLN A 75 9.65 4.11 3.66
C GLN A 75 10.11 4.06 5.12
N GLU A 76 9.36 4.66 6.05
CA GLU A 76 9.65 4.56 7.48
C GLU A 76 9.58 3.11 7.99
N ALA A 77 8.59 2.33 7.53
CA ALA A 77 8.48 0.92 7.90
C ALA A 77 9.68 0.10 7.39
N LEU A 78 10.16 0.38 6.17
CA LEU A 78 11.30 -0.31 5.55
C LEU A 78 12.65 -0.02 6.22
N LYS A 79 12.78 1.08 6.98
CA LYS A 79 13.99 1.31 7.81
C LYS A 79 14.21 0.21 8.85
N ILE A 80 13.13 -0.45 9.29
CA ILE A 80 13.16 -1.55 10.27
C ILE A 80 12.90 -2.89 9.59
N ARG A 81 11.92 -2.96 8.68
CA ARG A 81 11.53 -4.19 7.97
C ARG A 81 12.37 -4.36 6.72
N THR A 82 13.66 -4.64 6.91
CA THR A 82 14.60 -4.85 5.80
C THR A 82 14.49 -6.26 5.21
N PHE A 83 15.04 -6.44 4.01
CA PHE A 83 15.08 -7.72 3.31
C PHE A 83 15.78 -8.81 4.14
N GLU A 84 16.89 -8.46 4.79
CA GLU A 84 17.76 -9.37 5.52
C GLU A 84 17.15 -9.82 6.85
N ASN A 85 16.55 -8.87 7.58
CA ASN A 85 16.08 -9.12 8.95
C ASN A 85 14.63 -9.56 9.00
N TYR A 86 13.80 -9.08 8.07
CA TYR A 86 12.36 -9.34 8.05
C TYR A 86 11.83 -9.56 6.63
N PRO A 87 12.32 -10.59 5.91
CA PRO A 87 12.04 -10.78 4.49
C PRO A 87 10.54 -10.79 4.17
N ILE A 88 9.73 -11.51 4.95
CA ILE A 88 8.28 -11.59 4.70
C ILE A 88 7.60 -10.21 4.82
N LYS A 89 7.99 -9.41 5.83
CA LYS A 89 7.44 -8.06 6.04
C LYS A 89 7.96 -7.07 5.01
N TYR A 90 9.22 -7.19 4.64
CA TYR A 90 9.79 -6.43 3.52
C TYR A 90 9.00 -6.68 2.23
N ALA A 91 8.75 -7.95 1.87
CA ALA A 91 7.98 -8.29 0.66
C ALA A 91 6.53 -7.80 0.71
N GLU A 92 5.89 -7.84 1.89
CA GLU A 92 4.55 -7.29 2.10
C GLU A 92 4.52 -5.78 1.77
N ILE A 93 5.47 -5.02 2.32
CA ILE A 93 5.57 -3.57 2.07
C ILE A 93 5.91 -3.29 0.60
N GLN A 94 6.84 -4.04 0.00
CA GLN A 94 7.19 -3.89 -1.42
C GLN A 94 6.01 -4.17 -2.35
N TYR A 95 5.18 -5.17 -2.04
CA TYR A 95 3.94 -5.43 -2.77
C TYR A 95 3.00 -4.23 -2.71
N HIS A 96 2.79 -3.66 -1.52
CA HIS A 96 1.90 -2.51 -1.36
C HIS A 96 2.45 -1.22 -1.98
N LEU A 97 3.77 -1.01 -1.97
CA LEU A 97 4.43 0.03 -2.73
C LEU A 97 4.18 -0.11 -4.24
N GLY A 98 4.25 -1.34 -4.77
CA GLY A 98 3.92 -1.63 -6.16
C GLY A 98 2.51 -1.17 -6.52
N ILE A 99 1.52 -1.51 -5.68
CA ILE A 99 0.12 -1.07 -5.86
C ILE A 99 0.00 0.46 -5.79
N ALA A 100 0.63 1.11 -4.81
CA ALA A 100 0.59 2.57 -4.66
C ALA A 100 1.20 3.29 -5.87
N TYR A 101 2.28 2.76 -6.44
CA TYR A 101 2.90 3.29 -7.65
C TYR A 101 2.01 3.14 -8.89
N VAL A 102 1.28 2.03 -9.03
CA VAL A 102 0.28 1.91 -10.12
C VAL A 102 -0.82 2.95 -9.95
N GLU A 103 -1.32 3.13 -8.73
CA GLU A 103 -2.38 4.09 -8.46
C GLU A 103 -1.95 5.54 -8.73
N ILE A 104 -0.72 5.93 -8.41
CA ILE A 104 -0.25 7.31 -8.63
C ILE A 104 0.09 7.56 -10.10
N ALA A 105 0.44 6.51 -10.87
CA ALA A 105 0.73 6.61 -12.30
C ALA A 105 -0.46 7.19 -13.09
N GLU A 106 -1.70 6.95 -12.65
CA GLU A 106 -2.91 7.50 -13.26
C GLU A 106 -3.01 9.03 -13.18
N VAL A 107 -2.26 9.67 -12.26
CA VAL A 107 -2.37 11.11 -11.98
C VAL A 107 -1.03 11.84 -12.04
N GLN A 108 0.09 11.13 -12.11
CA GLN A 108 1.42 11.72 -12.12
C GLN A 108 2.46 10.78 -12.74
N ASP A 109 3.33 11.34 -13.60
CA ASP A 109 4.56 10.72 -14.13
C ASP A 109 4.44 9.22 -14.44
N GLU A 110 3.42 8.87 -15.22
CA GLU A 110 2.95 7.49 -15.45
C GLU A 110 4.09 6.49 -15.68
N LYS A 111 4.94 6.75 -16.69
CA LYS A 111 6.05 5.86 -17.06
C LYS A 111 7.03 5.62 -15.90
N LEU A 112 7.38 6.67 -15.16
CA LEU A 112 8.29 6.58 -14.02
C LEU A 112 7.66 5.76 -12.91
N ASN A 113 6.39 6.03 -12.59
CA ASN A 113 5.69 5.36 -11.50
C ASN A 113 5.40 3.88 -11.83
N LEU A 114 5.02 3.54 -13.06
CA LEU A 114 4.88 2.13 -13.45
C LEU A 114 6.24 1.39 -13.43
N THR A 115 7.34 2.07 -13.77
CA THR A 115 8.70 1.50 -13.61
C THR A 115 9.01 1.22 -12.12
N ASN A 116 8.67 2.15 -11.23
CA ASN A 116 8.82 1.96 -9.80
C ASN A 116 7.91 0.85 -9.24
N ALA A 117 6.71 0.69 -9.80
CA ALA A 117 5.80 -0.40 -9.46
C ALA A 117 6.42 -1.76 -9.79
N ILE A 118 6.93 -1.92 -11.02
CA ILE A 118 7.63 -3.15 -11.46
C ILE A 118 8.80 -3.48 -10.53
N ASN A 119 9.64 -2.48 -10.20
CA ASN A 119 10.77 -2.68 -9.29
C ASN A 119 10.32 -3.16 -7.90
N SER A 120 9.25 -2.57 -7.37
CA SER A 120 8.71 -2.94 -6.05
C SER A 120 8.13 -4.37 -6.07
N PHE A 121 7.38 -4.72 -7.11
CA PHE A 121 6.87 -6.08 -7.30
C PHE A 121 7.99 -7.10 -7.45
N ASN A 122 9.04 -6.80 -8.21
CA ASN A 122 10.21 -7.66 -8.35
C ASN A 122 10.94 -7.87 -7.01
N ASN A 123 11.02 -6.84 -6.17
CA ASN A 123 11.57 -6.98 -4.82
C ASN A 123 10.71 -7.90 -3.94
N ALA A 124 9.38 -7.82 -4.04
CA ALA A 124 8.49 -8.75 -3.33
C ALA A 124 8.65 -10.20 -3.83
N LEU A 125 8.80 -10.40 -5.14
CA LEU A 125 8.98 -11.72 -5.78
C LEU A 125 10.29 -12.42 -5.43
N LYS A 126 11.31 -11.69 -4.95
CA LYS A 126 12.52 -12.31 -4.38
C LYS A 126 12.21 -13.22 -3.18
N ILE A 127 11.07 -13.00 -2.51
CA ILE A 127 10.62 -13.74 -1.33
C ILE A 127 9.32 -14.49 -1.62
N TYR A 128 8.34 -13.84 -2.24
CA TYR A 128 7.09 -14.46 -2.66
C TYR A 128 7.28 -15.24 -3.95
N THR A 129 7.95 -16.39 -3.85
CA THR A 129 8.15 -17.31 -4.97
C THR A 129 6.93 -18.19 -5.19
N SER A 130 6.80 -18.75 -6.40
CA SER A 130 5.71 -19.67 -6.77
C SER A 130 5.63 -20.91 -5.87
N ASN A 131 6.76 -21.40 -5.36
CA ASN A 131 6.80 -22.60 -4.51
C ASN A 131 6.42 -22.32 -3.05
N CYS A 132 6.83 -21.18 -2.50
CA CYS A 132 6.63 -20.87 -1.08
C CYS A 132 5.35 -20.06 -0.82
N TYR A 133 4.98 -19.19 -1.76
CA TYR A 133 3.84 -18.27 -1.64
C TYR A 133 3.06 -18.17 -2.96
N PRO A 134 2.53 -19.29 -3.49
CA PRO A 134 1.91 -19.33 -4.82
C PRO A 134 0.84 -18.27 -5.02
N VAL A 135 -0.04 -18.08 -4.03
CA VAL A 135 -1.12 -17.07 -4.10
C VAL A 135 -0.57 -15.65 -4.22
N LYS A 136 0.47 -15.31 -3.45
CA LYS A 136 1.08 -13.97 -3.52
C LYS A 136 1.87 -13.78 -4.80
N TYR A 137 2.57 -14.82 -5.24
CA TYR A 137 3.28 -14.84 -6.51
C TYR A 137 2.31 -14.55 -7.66
N ASP A 138 1.21 -15.30 -7.78
CA ASP A 138 0.22 -15.14 -8.85
C ASP A 138 -0.42 -13.76 -8.83
N MET A 139 -0.77 -13.23 -7.65
CA MET A 139 -1.26 -11.86 -7.51
C MET A 139 -0.29 -10.83 -8.09
N ILE A 140 1.02 -10.99 -7.82
CA ILE A 140 2.03 -10.06 -8.34
C ILE A 140 2.23 -10.24 -9.84
N GLN A 141 2.24 -11.48 -10.35
CA GLN A 141 2.36 -11.73 -11.79
C GLN A 141 1.22 -11.07 -12.55
N ASN A 142 -0.01 -11.17 -12.06
CA ASN A 142 -1.17 -10.51 -12.69
C ASN A 142 -1.00 -8.98 -12.75
N GLU A 143 -0.45 -8.36 -11.72
CA GLU A 143 -0.17 -6.91 -11.73
C GLU A 143 0.92 -6.55 -12.74
N LEU A 144 1.99 -7.35 -12.83
CA LEU A 144 3.06 -7.14 -13.80
C LEU A 144 2.58 -7.32 -15.24
N GLU A 145 1.76 -8.33 -15.51
CA GLU A 145 1.15 -8.55 -16.82
C GLU A 145 0.28 -7.35 -17.23
N ARG A 146 -0.54 -6.84 -16.32
CA ARG A 146 -1.35 -5.63 -16.54
C ARG A 146 -0.47 -4.42 -16.89
N ILE A 147 0.56 -4.14 -16.11
CA ILE A 147 1.47 -3.01 -16.36
C ILE A 147 2.18 -3.16 -17.71
N ASN A 148 2.68 -4.36 -18.03
CA ASN A 148 3.39 -4.60 -19.29
C ASN A 148 2.48 -4.50 -20.51
N HIS A 149 1.20 -4.83 -20.36
CA HIS A 149 0.21 -4.59 -21.40
C HIS A 149 0.02 -3.08 -21.63
N ASP A 150 -0.14 -2.29 -20.56
CA ASP A 150 -0.34 -0.83 -20.65
C ASP A 150 0.90 -0.09 -21.20
N PHE A 151 2.10 -0.66 -21.04
CA PHE A 151 3.35 -0.11 -21.59
C PHE A 151 3.55 -0.35 -23.10
N ASN A 152 2.96 -1.42 -23.65
CA ASN A 152 3.22 -1.90 -25.01
C ASN A 152 2.02 -1.79 -25.96
N GLY A 153 0.85 -1.40 -25.45
CA GLY A 153 -0.35 -1.09 -26.23
C GLY A 153 -0.40 0.39 -26.63
#